data_AF-A0AAV0XGH0-F1
#
_entry.id   AF-A0AAV0XGH0-F1
#
_cell.length_a   1.000
_cell.length_b   1.000
_cell.length_c   1.000
_cell.angle_alpha   90.00
_cell.angle_beta   90.00
_cell.angle_gamma   90.00
#
_symmetry.space_group_name_H-M   'P 1'
#
loop_
_entity.id
_entity.type
_entity.pdbx_description
1 polymer ?
#
loop_
_entity_poly.entity_id
_entity_poly.type
_entity_poly.pdbx_seq_one_letter_code
_entity_poly.pdbx_strand_id
1 'polypeptide(L)'
;MSRQAGTSWDDLVIPMDTPNNFYRHDSGSEDEENVPNVKKMRMLTKIQELIEAELQLERSKKREKELIQIQADPQNPDHFDQLLSSNPNSSFIWIKYMDCHVQAKDLEKARATAKRALSTIHAGEEQEKLNIWTKLLALEELHGTKETFKQTMDDALRSCDEYQIYIKVLKMFAKSSKLKELDELITEINGKFSNSIDAYLQCATVYFKLNKSDKARFIFQKALSNLPAKSHITMISEFALMENSDGSPEEAQTLFENVLTCHPSRTDIWCLYVDMMIESNKIDLARRILERATSQQLVPKKKRIMLIKWMTFEGKYRTHEAMMKYQEKMRMYDDLKDENKK
;
A
#
# COMPACT_ATOMS: atom_id res chain seq x y z
N MET A 1 44.58 38.50 -27.83
CA MET A 1 44.01 38.44 -29.19
C MET A 1 43.38 37.07 -29.38
N SER A 2 42.19 37.09 -29.98
CA SER A 2 41.11 36.11 -29.91
C SER A 2 41.34 34.78 -30.65
N ARG A 3 40.63 33.72 -30.22
CA ARG A 3 39.63 32.97 -31.02
C ARG A 3 38.86 31.95 -30.16
N GLN A 4 37.53 31.99 -30.29
CA GLN A 4 36.54 31.03 -29.76
C GLN A 4 36.49 29.76 -30.61
N ALA A 5 36.19 28.62 -29.97
CA ALA A 5 35.24 27.61 -30.45
C ALA A 5 34.82 26.73 -29.26
N GLY A 6 33.51 26.59 -29.02
CA GLY A 6 32.93 25.79 -27.94
C GLY A 6 32.65 24.33 -28.32
N THR A 7 32.40 23.51 -27.30
CA THR A 7 31.72 22.19 -27.31
C THR A 7 31.69 21.72 -25.84
N SER A 8 30.61 21.99 -25.10
CA SER A 8 29.41 21.17 -24.83
C SER A 8 29.71 19.87 -24.05
N TRP A 9 29.23 19.85 -22.80
CA TRP A 9 29.43 18.83 -21.77
C TRP A 9 28.23 17.86 -21.71
N ASP A 10 27.86 17.22 -22.82
CA ASP A 10 26.59 16.46 -22.91
C ASP A 10 26.68 15.04 -23.52
N ASP A 11 27.80 14.34 -23.38
CA ASP A 11 27.87 12.92 -23.77
C ASP A 11 28.37 12.06 -22.60
N LEU A 12 27.43 11.58 -21.77
CA LEU A 12 27.41 10.27 -21.09
C LEU A 12 26.35 10.26 -19.97
N VAL A 13 25.07 10.39 -20.35
CA VAL A 13 23.95 9.99 -19.48
C VAL A 13 23.02 9.11 -20.31
N ILE A 14 23.12 7.80 -20.11
CA ILE A 14 22.13 6.84 -20.58
C ILE A 14 21.17 6.59 -19.40
N PRO A 15 19.88 6.95 -19.50
CA PRO A 15 18.90 6.70 -18.43
C PRO A 15 18.48 5.23 -18.38
N MET A 16 18.42 4.69 -17.15
CA MET A 16 17.70 3.46 -16.83
C MET A 16 16.20 3.68 -17.00
N ASP A 17 15.57 2.87 -17.84
CA ASP A 17 14.18 2.45 -17.64
C ASP A 17 14.07 0.98 -18.05
N THR A 18 13.71 0.13 -17.09
CA THR A 18 13.16 -1.20 -17.40
C THR A 18 11.71 -1.21 -16.94
N PRO A 19 10.78 -1.51 -17.85
CA PRO A 19 9.54 -2.17 -17.49
C PRO A 19 9.63 -3.66 -17.83
N ASN A 20 9.40 -4.46 -16.80
CA ASN A 20 9.11 -5.88 -16.84
C ASN A 20 7.67 -6.10 -17.33
N ASN A 21 7.48 -6.70 -18.52
CA ASN A 21 6.39 -7.61 -18.90
C ASN A 21 6.30 -7.69 -20.43
N PHE A 22 6.49 -8.89 -21.01
CA PHE A 22 5.40 -9.66 -21.62
C PHE A 22 5.90 -10.96 -22.27
N TYR A 23 5.09 -12.00 -22.10
CA TYR A 23 5.15 -13.32 -22.72
C TYR A 23 4.94 -13.28 -24.24
N ARG A 24 5.49 -14.29 -24.94
CA ARG A 24 4.86 -15.17 -25.96
C ARG A 24 5.76 -15.42 -27.16
N HIS A 25 6.00 -16.70 -27.43
CA HIS A 25 6.21 -17.18 -28.79
C HIS A 25 4.92 -16.98 -29.58
N ASP A 26 5.03 -16.38 -30.76
CA ASP A 26 4.37 -16.91 -31.94
C ASP A 26 5.23 -16.60 -33.17
N SER A 27 5.37 -17.60 -34.03
CA SER A 27 6.14 -17.56 -35.27
C SER A 27 5.19 -17.21 -36.42
N GLY A 28 5.61 -16.34 -37.33
CA GLY A 28 4.85 -16.09 -38.55
C GLY A 28 5.49 -15.01 -39.40
N SER A 29 5.94 -15.41 -40.58
CA SER A 29 6.56 -14.65 -41.66
C SER A 29 5.69 -13.55 -42.24
N GLU A 30 6.37 -12.53 -42.77
CA GLU A 30 6.09 -11.78 -44.01
C GLU A 30 4.62 -11.40 -44.31
N ASP A 31 4.29 -10.12 -44.20
CA ASP A 31 4.09 -9.27 -45.39
C ASP A 31 3.55 -7.88 -45.02
N GLU A 32 3.98 -6.89 -45.80
CA GLU A 32 3.57 -5.49 -45.74
C GLU A 32 2.06 -5.34 -45.99
N GLU A 33 1.36 -4.61 -45.12
CA GLU A 33 0.58 -3.41 -45.48
C GLU A 33 -0.35 -2.98 -44.32
N ASN A 34 -0.39 -1.66 -44.08
CA ASN A 34 -1.50 -0.91 -43.48
C ASN A 34 -1.61 -0.76 -41.94
N VAL A 35 -0.83 0.16 -41.31
CA VAL A 35 -1.22 0.72 -39.98
C VAL A 35 -0.82 2.20 -39.75
N PRO A 36 -1.62 3.19 -40.20
CA PRO A 36 -1.59 4.56 -39.68
C PRO A 36 -2.36 4.71 -38.34
N ASN A 37 -3.10 3.67 -37.92
CA ASN A 37 -4.18 3.80 -36.94
C ASN A 37 -3.76 3.56 -35.48
N VAL A 38 -2.76 2.70 -35.22
CA VAL A 38 -2.32 2.36 -33.84
C VAL A 38 -1.58 3.52 -33.16
N LYS A 39 -0.83 4.33 -33.93
CA LYS A 39 -0.17 5.54 -33.39
C LYS A 39 -1.19 6.61 -32.99
N LYS A 40 -2.25 6.81 -33.78
CA LYS A 40 -3.37 7.70 -33.44
C LYS A 40 -4.10 7.22 -32.19
N MET A 41 -4.34 5.92 -32.05
CA MET A 41 -5.04 5.36 -30.90
C MET A 41 -4.26 5.55 -29.59
N ARG A 42 -2.93 5.34 -29.58
CA ARG A 42 -2.08 5.60 -28.40
C ARG A 42 -2.02 7.09 -28.02
N MET A 43 -2.01 7.99 -29.00
CA MET A 43 -2.06 9.44 -28.75
C MET A 43 -3.42 9.84 -28.15
N LEU A 44 -4.52 9.25 -28.62
CA LEU A 44 -5.86 9.47 -28.06
C LEU A 44 -5.96 8.95 -26.61
N THR A 45 -5.38 7.80 -26.29
CA THR A 45 -5.33 7.30 -24.90
C THR A 45 -4.52 8.22 -24.00
N LYS A 46 -3.37 8.72 -24.48
CA LYS A 46 -2.55 9.69 -23.75
C LYS A 46 -3.30 11.00 -23.49
N ILE A 47 -4.06 11.49 -24.48
CA ILE A 47 -4.89 12.69 -24.35
C ILE A 47 -6.03 12.46 -23.36
N GLN A 48 -6.66 11.28 -23.38
CA GLN A 48 -7.70 10.90 -22.42
C GLN A 48 -7.17 10.85 -20.99
N GLU A 49 -5.99 10.25 -20.77
CA GLU A 49 -5.31 10.22 -19.47
C GLU A 49 -4.96 11.63 -18.97
N LEU A 50 -4.53 12.53 -19.87
CA LEU A 50 -4.25 13.92 -19.53
C LEU A 50 -5.51 14.70 -19.17
N ILE A 51 -6.62 14.51 -19.91
CA ILE A 51 -7.92 15.11 -19.59
C ILE A 51 -8.44 14.60 -18.25
N GLU A 52 -8.30 13.30 -17.97
CA GLU A 52 -8.70 12.72 -16.69
C GLU A 52 -7.83 13.23 -15.54
N ALA A 53 -6.51 13.36 -15.73
CA ALA A 53 -5.61 13.94 -14.76
C ALA A 53 -5.92 15.43 -14.51
N GLU A 54 -6.25 16.19 -15.56
CA GLU A 54 -6.63 17.60 -15.46
C GLU A 54 -8.01 17.76 -14.79
N LEU A 55 -8.98 16.90 -15.10
CA LEU A 55 -10.28 16.86 -14.42
C LEU A 55 -10.12 16.48 -12.94
N GLN A 56 -9.21 15.57 -12.62
CA GLN A 56 -8.87 15.21 -11.25
C GLN A 56 -8.19 16.36 -10.52
N LEU A 57 -7.31 17.10 -11.20
CA LEU A 57 -6.65 18.30 -10.69
C LEU A 57 -7.63 19.47 -10.52
N GLU A 58 -8.63 19.61 -11.39
CA GLU A 58 -9.71 20.57 -11.24
C GLU A 58 -10.63 20.18 -10.09
N ARG A 59 -10.95 18.89 -9.95
CA ARG A 59 -11.68 18.38 -8.77
C ARG A 59 -10.88 18.56 -7.48
N SER A 60 -9.55 18.44 -7.51
CA SER A 60 -8.72 18.72 -6.33
C SER A 60 -8.63 20.21 -6.05
N LYS A 61 -8.50 21.07 -7.07
CA LYS A 61 -8.52 22.53 -6.94
C LYS A 61 -9.90 23.06 -6.51
N LYS A 62 -10.99 22.40 -6.92
CA LYS A 62 -12.36 22.73 -6.50
C LYS A 62 -12.55 22.35 -5.03
N ARG A 63 -12.11 21.14 -4.64
CA ARG A 63 -12.03 20.75 -3.22
C ARG A 63 -11.15 21.72 -2.43
N GLU A 64 -10.02 22.16 -2.96
CA GLU A 64 -9.11 23.13 -2.33
C GLU A 64 -9.73 24.51 -2.19
N LYS A 65 -10.46 25.00 -3.19
CA LYS A 65 -11.22 26.25 -3.11
C LYS A 65 -12.38 26.15 -2.13
N GLU A 66 -13.07 25.01 -2.09
CA GLU A 66 -14.09 24.70 -1.07
C GLU A 66 -13.45 24.63 0.33
N LEU A 67 -12.24 24.09 0.47
CA LEU A 67 -11.45 24.09 1.73
C LEU A 67 -11.08 25.50 2.19
N ILE A 68 -10.65 26.37 1.27
CA ILE A 68 -10.31 27.77 1.53
C ILE A 68 -11.56 28.55 1.96
N GLN A 69 -12.71 28.28 1.33
CA GLN A 69 -13.99 28.89 1.72
C GLN A 69 -14.45 28.42 3.11
N ILE A 70 -14.22 27.16 3.46
CA ILE A 70 -14.52 26.58 4.79
C ILE A 70 -13.58 27.12 5.89
N GLN A 71 -12.35 27.50 5.54
CA GLN A 71 -11.43 28.18 6.47
C GLN A 71 -11.78 29.65 6.72
N ALA A 72 -12.55 30.28 5.83
CA ALA A 72 -12.79 31.72 5.87
C ALA A 72 -13.87 32.16 6.88
N ASP A 73 -14.83 31.32 7.27
CA ASP A 73 -15.84 31.70 8.28
C ASP A 73 -16.39 30.50 9.09
N PRO A 74 -15.84 30.20 10.28
CA PRO A 74 -16.09 28.94 10.99
C PRO A 74 -17.37 28.88 11.83
N GLN A 75 -18.33 29.82 11.71
CA GLN A 75 -19.36 29.98 12.77
C GLN A 75 -20.83 30.10 12.32
N ASN A 76 -21.16 30.03 11.02
CA ASN A 76 -22.57 30.15 10.60
C ASN A 76 -23.19 28.82 10.12
N PRO A 77 -24.10 28.19 10.90
CA PRO A 77 -24.83 26.99 10.50
C PRO A 77 -25.57 27.12 9.15
N ASP A 78 -26.06 28.32 8.84
CA ASP A 78 -26.83 28.59 7.63
C ASP A 78 -25.99 28.46 6.35
N HIS A 79 -24.68 28.73 6.44
CA HIS A 79 -23.76 28.58 5.32
C HIS A 79 -23.54 27.09 4.98
N PHE A 80 -23.48 26.23 6.00
CA PHE A 80 -23.40 24.79 5.80
C PHE A 80 -24.67 24.23 5.15
N ASP A 81 -25.86 24.68 5.56
CA ASP A 81 -27.11 24.24 4.96
C ASP A 81 -27.23 24.67 3.48
N GLN A 82 -26.74 25.86 3.11
CA GLN A 82 -26.64 26.29 1.73
C GLN A 82 -25.68 25.40 0.92
N LEU A 83 -24.51 25.07 1.46
CA LEU A 83 -23.54 24.20 0.79
C LEU A 83 -24.07 22.76 0.63
N LEU A 84 -24.78 22.25 1.63
CA LEU A 84 -25.40 20.93 1.59
C LEU A 84 -26.53 20.84 0.57
N SER A 85 -27.23 21.96 0.28
CA SER A 85 -28.19 22.01 -0.82
C SER A 85 -27.53 21.81 -2.19
N SER A 86 -26.29 22.27 -2.36
CA SER A 86 -25.53 22.13 -3.60
C SER A 86 -24.84 20.76 -3.72
N ASN A 87 -24.36 20.20 -2.62
CA ASN A 87 -23.63 18.92 -2.59
C ASN A 87 -24.06 18.03 -1.41
N PRO A 88 -25.24 17.37 -1.49
CA PRO A 88 -25.79 16.60 -0.37
C PRO A 88 -24.97 15.35 0.00
N ASN A 89 -24.23 14.80 -0.96
CA ASN A 89 -23.51 13.54 -0.81
C ASN A 89 -22.11 13.67 -0.20
N SER A 90 -21.57 14.90 -0.07
CA SER A 90 -20.19 15.09 0.37
C SER A 90 -20.03 14.89 1.89
N SER A 91 -19.43 13.78 2.31
CA SER A 91 -19.10 13.53 3.72
C SER A 91 -18.19 14.59 4.31
N PHE A 92 -17.36 15.23 3.49
CA PHE A 92 -16.45 16.28 3.93
C PHE A 92 -17.20 17.49 4.52
N ILE A 93 -18.25 17.96 3.83
CA ILE A 93 -19.06 19.12 4.28
C ILE A 93 -19.80 18.74 5.57
N TRP A 94 -20.37 17.53 5.62
CA TRP A 94 -21.02 17.01 6.82
C TRP A 94 -20.08 16.91 8.01
N ILE A 95 -18.86 16.40 7.83
CA ILE A 95 -17.84 16.29 8.88
C ILE A 95 -17.44 17.67 9.40
N LYS A 96 -17.27 18.65 8.51
CA LYS A 96 -16.98 20.04 8.91
C LYS A 96 -18.13 20.68 9.67
N TYR A 97 -19.35 20.42 9.25
CA TYR A 97 -20.53 20.89 9.96
C TYR A 97 -20.64 20.26 11.36
N MET A 98 -20.33 18.96 11.49
CA MET A 98 -20.19 18.31 12.79
C MET A 98 -19.07 18.94 13.63
N ASP A 99 -17.89 19.20 13.05
CA ASP A 99 -16.75 19.83 13.75
C ASP A 99 -17.11 21.20 14.32
N CYS A 100 -17.89 22.00 13.58
CA CYS A 100 -18.39 23.28 14.06
C CYS A 100 -19.24 23.12 15.33
N HIS A 101 -20.17 22.16 15.35
CA HIS A 101 -21.00 21.87 16.52
C HIS A 101 -20.17 21.36 17.71
N VAL A 102 -19.14 20.56 17.43
CA VAL A 102 -18.19 20.09 18.46
C VAL A 102 -17.39 21.25 19.05
N GLN A 103 -16.91 22.18 18.22
CA GLN A 103 -16.24 23.40 18.70
C GLN A 103 -17.17 24.29 19.53
N ALA A 104 -18.45 24.35 19.16
CA ALA A 104 -19.49 25.03 19.93
C ALA A 104 -19.92 24.28 21.21
N LYS A 105 -19.35 23.09 21.48
CA LYS A 105 -19.69 22.16 22.59
C LYS A 105 -21.13 21.63 22.56
N ASP A 106 -21.81 21.73 21.42
CA ASP A 106 -23.16 21.20 21.23
C ASP A 106 -23.10 19.78 20.63
N LEU A 107 -22.91 18.80 21.51
CA LEU A 107 -22.73 17.40 21.12
C LEU A 107 -24.02 16.77 20.57
N GLU A 108 -25.18 17.23 21.05
CA GLU A 108 -26.47 16.72 20.58
C GLU A 108 -26.74 17.15 19.14
N LYS A 109 -26.48 18.41 18.80
CA LYS A 109 -26.57 18.87 17.41
C LYS A 109 -25.55 18.20 16.51
N ALA A 110 -24.34 17.92 16.99
CA ALA A 110 -23.35 17.17 16.22
C ALA A 110 -23.85 15.75 15.86
N ARG A 111 -24.46 15.03 16.82
CA ARG A 111 -25.07 13.71 16.60
C ARG A 111 -26.27 13.79 15.66
N ALA A 112 -27.16 14.77 15.85
CA ALA A 112 -28.31 14.99 14.99
C ALA A 112 -27.89 15.28 13.53
N THR A 113 -26.84 16.09 13.37
CA THR A 113 -26.23 16.39 12.06
C THR A 113 -25.69 15.14 11.39
N ALA A 114 -25.01 14.26 12.13
CA ALA A 114 -24.51 13.00 11.59
C ALA A 114 -25.65 12.07 11.14
N LYS A 115 -26.72 11.95 11.94
CA LYS A 115 -27.91 11.17 11.56
C LYS A 115 -28.58 11.73 10.31
N ARG A 116 -28.69 13.07 10.22
CA ARG A 116 -29.18 13.77 9.02
C ARG A 116 -28.31 13.44 7.80
N ALA A 117 -26.99 13.49 7.95
CA ALA A 117 -26.04 13.15 6.89
C ALA A 117 -26.24 11.71 6.39
N LEU A 118 -26.37 10.74 7.30
CA LEU A 118 -26.59 9.33 6.96
C LEU A 118 -27.91 9.08 6.23
N SER A 119 -28.96 9.85 6.53
CA SER A 119 -30.25 9.79 5.83
C SER A 119 -30.23 10.48 4.45
N THR A 120 -29.43 11.55 4.31
CA THR A 120 -29.38 12.34 3.07
C THR A 120 -28.46 11.72 2.02
N ILE A 121 -27.36 11.10 2.45
CA ILE A 121 -26.38 10.51 1.53
C ILE A 121 -26.96 9.28 0.84
N HIS A 122 -26.83 9.27 -0.48
CA HIS A 122 -27.28 8.17 -1.33
C HIS A 122 -26.69 6.81 -0.88
N ALA A 123 -27.50 5.76 -0.93
CA ALA A 123 -27.10 4.42 -0.48
C ALA A 123 -25.90 3.84 -1.25
N GLY A 124 -25.73 4.22 -2.51
CA GLY A 124 -24.59 3.79 -3.33
C GLY A 124 -23.24 4.44 -2.97
N GLU A 125 -23.20 5.45 -2.10
CA GLU A 125 -21.96 6.09 -1.65
C GLU A 125 -21.52 5.56 -0.28
N GLU A 126 -21.14 4.27 -0.24
CA GLU A 126 -20.73 3.58 0.98
C GLU A 126 -19.51 4.22 1.66
N GLN A 127 -18.56 4.75 0.88
CA GLN A 127 -17.35 5.38 1.41
C GLN A 127 -17.65 6.69 2.15
N GLU A 128 -18.59 7.49 1.65
CA GLU A 128 -18.99 8.75 2.29
C GLU A 128 -19.73 8.47 3.61
N LYS A 129 -20.59 7.43 3.62
CA LYS A 129 -21.23 6.94 4.86
C LYS A 129 -20.22 6.43 5.86
N LEU A 130 -19.23 5.65 5.42
CA LEU A 130 -18.14 5.16 6.28
C LEU A 130 -17.35 6.31 6.92
N ASN A 131 -17.11 7.40 6.18
CA ASN A 131 -16.43 8.57 6.72
C ASN A 131 -17.23 9.25 7.84
N ILE A 132 -18.56 9.37 7.67
CA ILE A 132 -19.44 9.93 8.70
C ILE A 132 -19.53 9.02 9.92
N TRP A 133 -19.69 7.72 9.73
CA TRP A 133 -19.65 6.75 10.83
C TRP A 133 -18.33 6.82 11.59
N THR A 134 -17.20 6.91 10.88
CA THR A 134 -15.87 7.08 11.49
C THR A 134 -15.82 8.36 12.33
N LYS A 135 -16.40 9.46 11.83
CA LYS A 135 -16.44 10.73 12.56
C LYS A 135 -17.34 10.67 13.79
N LEU A 136 -18.51 10.05 13.67
CA LEU A 136 -19.44 9.83 14.78
C LEU A 136 -18.83 8.94 15.87
N LEU A 137 -18.16 7.85 15.49
CA LEU A 137 -17.46 6.96 16.42
C LEU A 137 -16.32 7.70 17.14
N ALA A 138 -15.55 8.54 16.43
CA ALA A 138 -14.53 9.37 17.05
C ALA A 138 -15.12 10.41 18.02
N LEU A 139 -16.31 10.94 17.73
CA LEU A 139 -17.04 11.83 18.61
C LEU A 139 -17.47 11.12 19.90
N GLU A 140 -18.07 9.92 19.78
CA GLU A 140 -18.49 9.11 20.92
C GLU A 140 -17.30 8.62 21.75
N GLU A 141 -16.14 8.37 21.14
CA GLU A 141 -14.95 7.97 21.89
C GLU A 141 -14.43 9.10 22.80
N LEU A 142 -14.51 10.36 22.33
CA LEU A 142 -14.02 11.54 23.04
C LEU A 142 -15.01 12.05 24.09
N HIS A 143 -16.31 12.03 23.78
CA HIS A 143 -17.34 12.70 24.58
C HIS A 143 -18.51 11.80 25.00
N GLY A 144 -18.58 10.58 24.47
CA GLY A 144 -19.65 9.62 24.74
C GLY A 144 -19.35 8.69 25.91
N THR A 145 -20.30 7.78 26.17
CA THR A 145 -20.14 6.67 27.11
C THR A 145 -19.83 5.39 26.34
N LYS A 146 -19.36 4.34 27.04
CA LYS A 146 -19.11 3.04 26.42
C LYS A 146 -20.37 2.43 25.80
N GLU A 147 -21.54 2.75 26.32
CA GLU A 147 -22.82 2.26 25.82
C GLU A 147 -23.24 2.98 24.53
N THR A 148 -23.12 4.31 24.48
CA THR A 148 -23.43 5.07 23.25
C THR A 148 -22.45 4.71 22.12
N PHE A 149 -21.19 4.46 22.47
CA PHE A 149 -20.19 3.98 21.53
C PHE A 149 -20.57 2.61 20.94
N LYS A 150 -20.95 1.64 21.78
CA LYS A 150 -21.38 0.30 21.32
C LYS A 150 -22.62 0.36 20.43
N GLN A 151 -23.64 1.11 20.83
CA GLN A 151 -24.84 1.29 20.02
C GLN A 151 -24.52 1.90 18.65
N THR A 152 -23.68 2.93 18.64
CA THR A 152 -23.23 3.58 17.39
C THR A 152 -22.43 2.63 16.51
N MET A 153 -21.60 1.79 17.11
CA MET A 153 -20.85 0.75 16.41
C MET A 153 -21.80 -0.29 15.80
N ASP A 154 -22.79 -0.77 16.55
CA ASP A 154 -23.77 -1.74 16.06
C ASP A 154 -24.61 -1.18 14.90
N ASP A 155 -25.00 0.10 14.98
CA ASP A 155 -25.73 0.78 13.90
C ASP A 155 -24.86 0.98 12.65
N ALA A 156 -23.56 1.26 12.84
CA ALA A 156 -22.61 1.33 11.74
C ALA A 156 -22.47 -0.05 11.06
N LEU A 157 -22.30 -1.12 11.83
CA LEU A 157 -22.12 -2.49 11.32
C LEU A 157 -23.33 -2.98 10.50
N ARG A 158 -24.55 -2.49 10.79
CA ARG A 158 -25.74 -2.77 9.98
C ARG A 158 -25.75 -2.06 8.63
N SER A 159 -25.06 -0.92 8.55
CA SER A 159 -25.19 0.03 7.43
C SER A 159 -24.03 -0.06 6.43
N CYS A 160 -22.86 -0.54 6.86
CA CYS A 160 -21.63 -0.59 6.05
C CYS A 160 -20.92 -1.93 6.21
N ASP A 161 -19.89 -2.17 5.40
CA ASP A 161 -19.01 -3.33 5.51
C ASP A 161 -18.40 -3.42 6.92
N GLU A 162 -18.69 -4.56 7.59
CA GLU A 162 -18.22 -4.86 8.93
C GLU A 162 -16.70 -4.68 9.04
N TYR A 163 -15.95 -5.21 8.08
CA TYR A 163 -14.49 -5.22 8.12
C TYR A 163 -13.90 -3.80 8.14
N GLN A 164 -14.42 -2.91 7.30
CA GLN A 164 -13.95 -1.53 7.21
C GLN A 164 -14.21 -0.76 8.51
N ILE A 165 -15.36 -0.96 9.14
CA ILE A 165 -15.69 -0.29 10.41
C ILE A 165 -14.74 -0.79 11.50
N TYR A 166 -14.52 -2.11 11.60
CA TYR A 166 -13.57 -2.68 12.57
C TYR A 166 -12.17 -2.09 12.43
N ILE A 167 -11.64 -1.97 11.21
CA ILE A 167 -10.32 -1.35 10.98
C ILE A 167 -10.31 0.13 11.37
N LYS A 168 -11.37 0.88 11.05
CA LYS A 168 -11.45 2.31 11.40
C LYS A 168 -11.47 2.51 12.90
N VAL A 169 -12.25 1.70 13.62
CA VAL A 169 -12.29 1.70 15.09
C VAL A 169 -10.96 1.26 15.69
N LEU A 170 -10.32 0.23 15.13
CA LEU A 170 -9.00 -0.21 15.56
C LEU A 170 -7.97 0.91 15.45
N LYS A 171 -7.92 1.62 14.30
CA LYS A 171 -7.03 2.76 14.07
C LYS A 171 -7.35 3.95 14.98
N MET A 172 -8.61 4.12 15.36
CA MET A 172 -9.07 5.14 16.30
C MET A 172 -8.61 4.82 17.73
N PHE A 173 -8.85 3.60 18.24
CA PHE A 173 -8.37 3.18 19.56
C PHE A 173 -6.84 3.20 19.67
N ALA A 174 -6.13 2.93 18.57
CA ALA A 174 -4.68 3.11 18.51
C ALA A 174 -4.25 4.55 18.81
N LYS A 175 -5.01 5.55 18.31
CA LYS A 175 -4.72 6.97 18.57
C LYS A 175 -5.06 7.39 20.00
N SER A 176 -6.16 6.89 20.55
CA SER A 176 -6.57 7.21 21.93
C SER A 176 -5.77 6.45 23.00
N SER A 177 -4.89 5.53 22.61
CA SER A 177 -4.05 4.71 23.50
C SER A 177 -4.84 3.90 24.55
N LYS A 178 -6.12 3.59 24.29
CA LYS A 178 -6.96 2.74 25.15
C LYS A 178 -6.64 1.26 24.93
N LEU A 179 -5.56 0.80 25.56
CA LEU A 179 -4.96 -0.52 25.32
C LEU A 179 -5.89 -1.71 25.63
N LYS A 180 -6.73 -1.62 26.68
CA LYS A 180 -7.61 -2.74 27.09
C LYS A 180 -8.74 -2.96 26.08
N GLU A 181 -9.42 -1.88 25.69
CA GLU A 181 -10.51 -1.92 24.71
C GLU A 181 -9.99 -2.32 23.33
N LEU A 182 -8.75 -1.91 23.00
CA LEU A 182 -8.06 -2.33 21.79
C LEU A 182 -7.79 -3.85 21.77
N ASP A 183 -7.26 -4.41 22.86
CA ASP A 183 -6.99 -5.85 22.95
C ASP A 183 -8.29 -6.66 22.80
N GLU A 184 -9.38 -6.24 23.44
CA GLU A 184 -10.71 -6.86 23.31
C GLU A 184 -11.20 -6.82 21.85
N LEU A 185 -11.11 -5.67 21.19
CA LEU A 185 -11.52 -5.52 19.79
C LEU A 185 -10.68 -6.42 18.86
N ILE A 186 -9.37 -6.51 19.08
CA ILE A 186 -8.49 -7.37 18.27
C ILE A 186 -8.86 -8.85 18.46
N THR A 187 -9.26 -9.26 19.66
CA THR A 187 -9.73 -10.63 19.86
C THR A 187 -11.04 -10.90 19.11
N GLU A 188 -11.95 -9.93 19.04
CA GLU A 188 -13.19 -10.03 18.27
C GLU A 188 -12.93 -10.08 16.77
N ILE A 189 -12.08 -9.19 16.24
CA ILE A 189 -11.67 -9.16 14.82
C ILE A 189 -11.04 -10.49 14.42
N ASN A 190 -10.11 -11.00 15.22
CA ASN A 190 -9.46 -12.29 14.92
C ASN A 190 -10.40 -13.49 15.04
N GLY A 191 -11.49 -13.36 15.79
CA GLY A 191 -12.55 -14.38 15.86
C GLY A 191 -13.41 -14.37 14.60
N LYS A 192 -13.90 -13.19 14.20
CA LYS A 192 -14.78 -13.02 13.03
C LYS A 192 -14.05 -13.18 11.69
N PHE A 193 -12.85 -12.63 11.58
CA PHE A 193 -12.04 -12.59 10.36
C PHE A 193 -10.81 -13.49 10.43
N SER A 194 -10.94 -14.67 11.03
CA SER A 194 -9.84 -15.62 11.27
C SER A 194 -9.14 -16.13 10.00
N ASN A 195 -9.78 -16.01 8.83
CA ASN A 195 -9.22 -16.43 7.54
C ASN A 195 -8.62 -15.26 6.74
N SER A 196 -8.75 -14.00 7.21
CA SER A 196 -8.26 -12.82 6.49
C SER A 196 -6.84 -12.46 6.91
N ILE A 197 -5.90 -12.51 5.97
CA ILE A 197 -4.51 -12.09 6.19
C ILE A 197 -4.47 -10.60 6.55
N ASP A 198 -5.20 -9.75 5.81
CA ASP A 198 -5.20 -8.30 6.02
C ASP A 198 -5.69 -7.93 7.42
N ALA A 199 -6.66 -8.64 7.99
CA ALA A 199 -7.12 -8.42 9.37
C ALA A 199 -5.97 -8.55 10.38
N TYR A 200 -5.19 -9.63 10.30
CA TYR A 200 -4.03 -9.85 11.16
C TYR A 200 -2.94 -8.80 10.93
N LEU A 201 -2.68 -8.41 9.68
CA LEU A 201 -1.69 -7.40 9.34
C LEU A 201 -2.08 -6.03 9.93
N GLN A 202 -3.33 -5.58 9.77
CA GLN A 202 -3.79 -4.31 10.35
C GLN A 202 -3.69 -4.32 11.88
N CYS A 203 -4.02 -5.44 12.54
CA CYS A 203 -3.82 -5.61 13.98
C CYS A 203 -2.35 -5.51 14.39
N ALA A 204 -1.45 -6.17 13.65
CA ALA A 204 -0.01 -6.08 13.88
C ALA A 204 0.51 -4.65 13.70
N THR A 205 0.14 -3.95 12.63
CA THR A 205 0.52 -2.55 12.37
C THR A 205 0.12 -1.64 13.55
N VAL A 206 -1.06 -1.87 14.14
CA VAL A 206 -1.51 -1.09 15.29
C VAL A 206 -0.68 -1.37 16.54
N TYR A 207 -0.30 -2.62 16.80
CA TYR A 207 0.59 -2.94 17.90
C TYR A 207 2.00 -2.39 17.71
N PHE A 208 2.54 -2.40 16.49
CA PHE A 208 3.82 -1.77 16.17
C PHE A 208 3.79 -0.26 16.43
N LYS A 209 2.74 0.44 16.00
CA LYS A 209 2.53 1.88 16.29
C LYS A 209 2.48 2.20 17.78
N LEU A 210 2.09 1.24 18.61
CA LEU A 210 2.04 1.37 20.07
C LEU A 210 3.34 0.91 20.75
N ASN A 211 4.40 0.61 19.98
CA ASN A 211 5.66 0.04 20.45
C ASN A 211 5.49 -1.27 21.25
N LYS A 212 4.50 -2.09 20.87
CA LYS A 212 4.23 -3.40 21.49
C LYS A 212 4.52 -4.55 20.54
N SER A 213 5.79 -4.69 20.16
CA SER A 213 6.28 -5.76 19.28
C SER A 213 5.93 -7.16 19.79
N ASP A 214 6.02 -7.41 21.10
CA ASP A 214 5.68 -8.71 21.70
C ASP A 214 4.23 -9.13 21.41
N LYS A 215 3.29 -8.19 21.50
CA LYS A 215 1.88 -8.44 21.20
C LYS A 215 1.67 -8.65 19.70
N ALA A 216 2.34 -7.87 18.85
CA ALA A 216 2.28 -8.07 17.40
C ALA A 216 2.74 -9.48 17.02
N ARG A 217 3.83 -9.97 17.63
CA ARG A 217 4.36 -11.33 17.42
C ARG A 217 3.41 -12.42 17.93
N PHE A 218 2.73 -12.18 19.06
CA PHE A 218 1.69 -13.10 19.54
C PHE A 218 0.52 -13.22 18.56
N ILE A 219 0.07 -12.09 17.99
CA ILE A 219 -0.96 -12.09 16.93
C ILE A 219 -0.47 -12.83 15.69
N PHE A 220 0.78 -12.65 15.30
CA PHE A 220 1.37 -13.37 14.17
C PHE A 220 1.37 -14.89 14.39
N GLN A 221 1.77 -15.36 15.56
CA GLN A 221 1.70 -16.79 15.90
C GLN A 221 0.26 -17.32 15.82
N LYS A 222 -0.71 -16.54 16.31
CA LYS A 222 -2.14 -16.87 16.20
C LYS A 222 -2.64 -16.85 14.75
N ALA A 223 -2.10 -15.97 13.90
CA ALA A 223 -2.42 -15.94 12.49
C ALA A 223 -1.96 -17.24 11.81
N LEU A 224 -0.74 -17.72 12.10
CA LEU A 224 -0.23 -18.97 11.56
C LEU A 224 -1.01 -20.20 12.03
N SER A 225 -1.55 -20.20 13.25
CA SER A 225 -2.41 -21.32 13.72
C SER A 225 -3.78 -21.35 13.04
N ASN A 226 -4.32 -20.19 12.68
CA ASN A 226 -5.68 -20.07 12.14
C ASN A 226 -5.74 -20.09 10.61
N LEU A 227 -4.70 -19.56 9.94
CA LEU A 227 -4.67 -19.45 8.48
C LEU A 227 -4.33 -20.78 7.80
N PRO A 228 -4.80 -21.01 6.56
CA PRO A 228 -4.38 -22.15 5.75
C PRO A 228 -2.88 -22.10 5.41
N ALA A 229 -2.25 -23.28 5.28
CA ALA A 229 -0.82 -23.41 4.98
C ALA A 229 -0.36 -22.68 3.70
N LYS A 230 -1.26 -22.55 2.70
CA LYS A 230 -0.96 -21.81 1.45
C LYS A 230 -0.72 -20.32 1.68
N SER A 231 -1.38 -19.75 2.69
CA SER A 231 -1.33 -18.34 3.04
C SER A 231 -0.19 -17.99 4.01
N HIS A 232 0.43 -19.00 4.63
CA HIS A 232 1.49 -18.79 5.63
C HIS A 232 2.69 -18.05 5.04
N ILE A 233 3.15 -18.44 3.84
CA ILE A 233 4.32 -17.79 3.22
C ILE A 233 4.06 -16.30 2.99
N THR A 234 2.88 -15.94 2.48
CA THR A 234 2.47 -14.54 2.28
C THR A 234 2.35 -13.80 3.61
N MET A 235 1.73 -14.41 4.62
CA MET A 235 1.62 -13.79 5.95
C MET A 235 3.01 -13.53 6.56
N ILE A 236 3.94 -14.49 6.46
CA ILE A 236 5.30 -14.34 6.98
C ILE A 236 6.06 -13.24 6.25
N SER A 237 5.97 -13.18 4.91
CA SER A 237 6.67 -12.14 4.14
C SER A 237 6.14 -10.74 4.46
N GLU A 238 4.83 -10.55 4.50
CA GLU A 238 4.22 -9.24 4.82
C GLU A 238 4.52 -8.84 6.27
N PHE A 239 4.46 -9.78 7.21
CA PHE A 239 4.81 -9.52 8.61
C PHE A 239 6.29 -9.16 8.79
N ALA A 240 7.20 -9.85 8.09
CA ALA A 240 8.62 -9.56 8.14
C ALA A 240 8.95 -8.16 7.58
N LEU A 241 8.28 -7.72 6.52
CA LEU A 241 8.41 -6.36 5.99
C LEU A 241 7.97 -5.32 7.03
N MET A 242 6.83 -5.54 7.70
CA MET A 242 6.37 -4.64 8.78
C MET A 242 7.33 -4.60 9.97
N GLU A 243 7.83 -5.76 10.42
CA GLU A 243 8.81 -5.85 11.51
C GLU A 243 10.13 -5.15 11.14
N ASN A 244 10.51 -5.11 9.86
CA ASN A 244 11.69 -4.36 9.41
C ASN A 244 11.48 -2.84 9.46
N SER A 245 10.27 -2.36 9.14
CA SER A 245 9.96 -0.92 9.15
C SER A 245 9.74 -0.36 10.55
N ASP A 246 8.94 -1.06 11.37
CA ASP A 246 8.45 -0.52 12.65
C ASP A 246 8.98 -1.31 13.89
N GLY A 247 9.66 -2.43 13.68
CA GLY A 247 10.09 -3.35 14.73
C GLY A 247 11.60 -3.57 14.75
N SER A 248 12.01 -4.84 14.91
CA SER A 248 13.43 -5.22 14.87
C SER A 248 13.85 -5.79 13.50
N PRO A 249 14.85 -5.19 12.83
CA PRO A 249 15.34 -5.69 11.55
C PRO A 249 16.04 -7.05 11.65
N GLU A 250 16.49 -7.46 12.83
CA GLU A 250 17.13 -8.77 13.06
C GLU A 250 16.09 -9.90 13.08
N GLU A 251 14.91 -9.60 13.61
CA GLU A 251 13.79 -10.53 13.71
C GLU A 251 13.13 -10.71 12.34
N ALA A 252 13.00 -9.63 11.57
CA ALA A 252 12.61 -9.69 10.17
C ALA A 252 13.56 -10.58 9.35
N GLN A 253 14.88 -10.47 9.54
CA GLN A 253 15.86 -11.36 8.91
C GLN A 253 15.65 -12.81 9.33
N THR A 254 15.46 -13.06 10.63
CA THR A 254 15.21 -14.41 11.16
C THR A 254 13.96 -15.04 10.53
N LEU A 255 12.88 -14.27 10.35
CA LEU A 255 11.68 -14.75 9.67
C LEU A 255 11.95 -15.13 8.21
N PHE A 256 12.67 -14.30 7.45
CA PHE A 256 13.03 -14.63 6.07
C PHE A 256 13.95 -15.85 5.99
N GLU A 257 14.96 -15.96 6.86
CA GLU A 257 15.87 -17.11 6.92
C GLU A 257 15.12 -18.41 7.23
N ASN A 258 14.15 -18.37 8.15
CA ASN A 258 13.31 -19.52 8.48
C ASN A 258 12.48 -19.96 7.26
N VAL A 259 11.87 -19.02 6.53
CA VAL A 259 11.11 -19.33 5.31
C VAL A 259 12.02 -19.91 4.22
N LEU A 260 13.21 -19.35 4.02
CA LEU A 260 14.15 -19.80 3.00
C LEU A 260 14.78 -21.16 3.34
N THR A 261 14.89 -21.50 4.62
CA THR A 261 15.31 -22.85 5.07
C THR A 261 14.27 -23.90 4.69
N CYS A 262 12.98 -23.61 4.88
CA CYS A 262 11.89 -24.50 4.52
C CYS A 262 11.60 -24.53 3.01
N HIS A 263 11.77 -23.40 2.33
CA HIS A 263 11.39 -23.21 0.93
C HIS A 263 12.49 -22.53 0.10
N PRO A 264 13.65 -23.18 -0.08
CA PRO A 264 14.82 -22.54 -0.71
C PRO A 264 14.63 -22.24 -2.20
N SER A 265 13.63 -22.84 -2.86
CA SER A 265 13.34 -22.64 -4.29
C SER A 265 12.40 -21.46 -4.61
N ARG A 266 11.93 -20.74 -3.58
CA ARG A 266 11.02 -19.58 -3.71
C ARG A 266 11.79 -18.29 -3.99
N THR A 267 12.03 -18.05 -5.28
CA THR A 267 12.74 -16.87 -5.82
C THR A 267 12.08 -15.55 -5.43
N ASP A 268 10.76 -15.53 -5.30
CA ASP A 268 9.97 -14.39 -4.83
C ASP A 268 10.40 -13.93 -3.42
N ILE A 269 10.57 -14.86 -2.49
CA ILE A 269 11.00 -14.56 -1.12
C ILE A 269 12.46 -14.09 -1.08
N TRP A 270 13.34 -14.68 -1.89
CA TRP A 270 14.70 -14.18 -2.05
C TRP A 270 14.73 -12.73 -2.55
N CYS A 271 13.92 -12.39 -3.55
CA CYS A 271 13.85 -11.02 -4.06
C CYS A 271 13.33 -10.04 -3.00
N LEU A 272 12.25 -10.39 -2.29
CA LEU A 272 11.71 -9.57 -1.20
C LEU A 272 12.74 -9.38 -0.08
N TYR A 273 13.45 -10.43 0.31
CA TYR A 273 14.47 -10.35 1.35
C TYR A 273 15.63 -9.42 0.95
N VAL A 274 16.07 -9.48 -0.31
CA VAL A 274 17.10 -8.58 -0.84
C VAL A 274 16.59 -7.14 -0.86
N ASP A 275 15.36 -6.90 -1.31
CA ASP A 275 14.75 -5.56 -1.33
C ASP A 275 14.65 -4.95 0.07
N MET A 276 14.20 -5.75 1.05
CA MET A 276 14.18 -5.34 2.45
C MET A 276 15.57 -4.93 2.96
N MET A 277 16.63 -5.68 2.63
CA MET A 277 17.99 -5.37 3.07
C MET A 277 18.57 -4.14 2.38
N ILE A 278 18.15 -3.87 1.14
CA ILE A 278 18.47 -2.63 0.41
C ILE A 278 17.81 -1.43 1.10
N GLU A 279 16.53 -1.54 1.46
CA GLU A 279 15.80 -0.49 2.19
C GLU A 279 16.44 -0.18 3.55
N SER A 280 16.93 -1.19 4.25
CA SER A 280 17.69 -1.03 5.50
C SER A 280 19.14 -0.54 5.31
N ASN A 281 19.55 -0.19 4.08
CA ASN A 281 20.90 0.26 3.71
C ASN A 281 22.02 -0.75 4.04
N LYS A 282 21.69 -2.05 4.10
CA LYS A 282 22.64 -3.15 4.40
C LYS A 282 23.10 -3.83 3.10
N ILE A 283 23.77 -3.06 2.25
CA ILE A 283 24.17 -3.46 0.88
C ILE A 283 25.04 -4.73 0.89
N ASP A 284 25.99 -4.84 1.82
CA ASP A 284 26.89 -6.02 1.87
C ASP A 284 26.16 -7.30 2.28
N LEU A 285 25.12 -7.19 3.10
CA LEU A 285 24.26 -8.32 3.43
C LEU A 285 23.37 -8.69 2.24
N ALA A 286 22.80 -7.70 1.56
CA ALA A 286 22.03 -7.93 0.33
C ALA A 286 22.87 -8.67 -0.73
N ARG A 287 24.15 -8.32 -0.89
CA ARG A 287 25.09 -9.02 -1.78
C ARG A 287 25.30 -10.47 -1.37
N ARG A 288 25.58 -10.74 -0.08
CA ARG A 288 25.74 -12.11 0.45
C ARG A 288 24.47 -12.96 0.27
N ILE A 289 23.30 -12.38 0.47
CA ILE A 289 22.01 -13.05 0.30
C ILE A 289 21.79 -13.43 -1.17
N LEU A 290 22.06 -12.50 -2.09
CA LEU A 290 22.01 -12.79 -3.52
C LEU A 290 23.01 -13.91 -3.86
N GLU A 291 24.22 -13.90 -3.29
CA GLU A 291 25.31 -14.88 -3.56
C GLU A 291 24.81 -16.28 -3.26
N ARG A 292 24.21 -16.44 -2.09
CA ARG A 292 23.55 -17.64 -1.65
C ARG A 292 22.35 -18.01 -2.51
N ALA A 293 21.56 -17.03 -2.96
CA ALA A 293 20.42 -17.28 -3.84
C ALA A 293 20.85 -17.83 -5.21
N THR A 294 22.00 -17.38 -5.74
CA THR A 294 22.54 -17.86 -7.02
C THR A 294 23.25 -19.21 -6.95
N SER A 295 23.79 -19.57 -5.77
CA SER A 295 24.38 -20.89 -5.54
C SER A 295 23.32 -21.98 -5.33
N GLN A 296 22.08 -21.60 -5.04
CA GLN A 296 20.97 -22.54 -4.91
C GLN A 296 20.65 -23.21 -6.26
N GLN A 297 20.32 -24.50 -6.21
CA GLN A 297 19.87 -25.25 -7.37
C GLN A 297 18.43 -24.82 -7.75
N LEU A 298 18.34 -23.83 -8.64
CA LEU A 298 17.09 -23.27 -9.12
C LEU A 298 16.78 -23.71 -10.56
N VAL A 299 15.49 -23.84 -10.87
CA VAL A 299 15.00 -24.06 -12.25
C VAL A 299 15.53 -22.94 -13.16
N PRO A 300 15.89 -23.22 -14.43
CA PRO A 300 16.55 -22.25 -15.30
C PRO A 300 15.89 -20.87 -15.41
N LYS A 301 14.55 -20.84 -15.47
CA LYS A 301 13.79 -19.59 -15.50
C LYS A 301 13.97 -18.76 -14.22
N LYS A 302 13.99 -19.42 -13.06
CA LYS A 302 14.16 -18.80 -11.74
C LYS A 302 15.59 -18.30 -11.53
N LYS A 303 16.57 -19.06 -12.00
CA LYS A 303 17.98 -18.65 -11.96
C LYS A 303 18.22 -17.39 -12.78
N ARG A 304 17.62 -17.29 -13.97
CA ARG A 304 17.63 -16.06 -14.79
C ARG A 304 17.06 -14.85 -14.05
N ILE A 305 15.91 -14.98 -13.38
CA ILE A 305 15.31 -13.88 -12.61
C ILE A 305 16.28 -13.39 -11.53
N MET A 306 16.92 -14.31 -10.80
CA MET A 306 17.88 -13.95 -9.75
C MET A 306 19.12 -13.24 -10.31
N LEU A 307 19.64 -13.68 -11.45
CA LEU A 307 20.77 -13.04 -12.12
C LEU A 307 20.43 -11.63 -12.64
N ILE A 308 19.21 -11.42 -13.16
CA ILE A 308 18.72 -10.09 -13.54
C ILE A 308 18.65 -9.19 -12.30
N LYS A 309 18.07 -9.68 -11.19
CA LYS A 309 18.00 -8.93 -9.93
C LYS A 309 19.41 -8.54 -9.46
N TRP A 310 20.36 -9.46 -9.51
CA TRP A 310 21.77 -9.16 -9.19
C TRP A 310 22.34 -8.05 -10.05
N MET A 311 22.16 -8.14 -11.37
CA MET A 311 22.66 -7.13 -12.30
C MET A 311 22.06 -5.75 -12.01
N THR A 312 20.75 -5.69 -11.74
CA THR A 312 20.09 -4.43 -11.37
C THR A 312 20.60 -3.87 -10.04
N PHE A 313 20.95 -4.75 -9.09
CA PHE A 313 21.54 -4.36 -7.81
C PHE A 313 22.95 -3.78 -7.99
N GLU A 314 23.85 -4.47 -8.68
CA GLU A 314 25.23 -3.99 -8.91
C GLU A 314 25.29 -2.74 -9.79
N GLY A 315 24.32 -2.59 -10.71
CA GLY A 315 24.16 -1.37 -11.50
C GLY A 315 23.83 -0.14 -10.65
N LYS A 316 23.11 -0.31 -9.54
CA LYS A 316 22.79 0.79 -8.61
C LYS A 316 23.92 1.07 -7.62
N TYR A 317 24.61 0.04 -7.12
CA TYR A 317 25.56 0.15 -6.00
C TYR A 317 27.05 0.07 -6.39
N ARG A 318 27.37 0.22 -7.69
CA ARG A 318 28.71 0.45 -8.26
C ARG A 318 29.75 -0.63 -7.95
N THR A 319 29.53 -1.86 -8.42
CA THR A 319 30.63 -2.80 -8.64
C THR A 319 30.63 -3.26 -10.10
N HIS A 320 31.34 -2.51 -10.95
CA HIS A 320 31.40 -2.76 -12.41
C HIS A 320 32.01 -4.14 -12.74
N GLU A 321 32.95 -4.62 -11.91
CA GLU A 321 33.54 -5.96 -12.00
C GLU A 321 32.54 -7.08 -11.70
N ALA A 322 31.67 -6.87 -10.71
CA ALA A 322 30.60 -7.81 -10.41
C ALA A 322 29.61 -7.88 -11.58
N MET A 323 29.22 -6.72 -12.13
CA MET A 323 28.33 -6.64 -13.29
C MET A 323 28.84 -7.46 -14.49
N MET A 324 30.12 -7.32 -14.84
CA MET A 324 30.72 -8.07 -15.95
C MET A 324 30.77 -9.59 -15.68
N LYS A 325 31.17 -9.99 -14.47
CA LYS A 325 31.20 -11.40 -14.06
C LYS A 325 29.82 -12.06 -14.13
N TYR A 326 28.75 -11.32 -13.83
CA TYR A 326 27.39 -11.85 -13.89
C TYR A 326 26.78 -11.80 -15.29
N GLN A 327 27.16 -10.83 -16.14
CA GLN A 327 26.85 -10.86 -17.57
C GLN A 327 27.51 -12.05 -18.27
N GLU A 328 28.74 -12.40 -17.90
CA GLU A 328 29.41 -13.61 -18.38
C GLU A 328 28.72 -14.88 -17.87
N LYS A 329 28.38 -14.97 -16.58
CA LYS A 329 27.60 -16.09 -16.05
C LYS A 329 26.22 -16.23 -16.70
N MET A 330 25.59 -15.12 -17.08
CA MET A 330 24.31 -15.12 -17.79
C MET A 330 24.47 -15.63 -19.23
N ARG A 331 25.50 -15.15 -19.96
CA ARG A 331 25.84 -15.63 -21.31
C ARG A 331 26.15 -17.12 -21.33
N MET A 332 27.06 -17.58 -20.45
CA MET A 332 27.36 -19.00 -20.30
C MET A 332 26.12 -19.85 -19.97
N TYR A 333 25.13 -19.27 -19.28
CA TYR A 333 23.90 -19.98 -18.94
C TYR A 333 22.91 -20.06 -20.08
N ASP A 334 22.80 -19.01 -20.90
CA ASP A 334 22.00 -19.02 -22.12
C ASP A 334 22.63 -19.98 -23.15
N ASP A 335 23.97 -20.04 -23.26
CA ASP A 335 24.71 -20.97 -24.13
C ASP A 335 24.47 -22.45 -23.75
N LEU A 336 24.54 -22.80 -22.45
CA LEU A 336 24.27 -24.16 -21.94
C LEU A 336 22.83 -24.64 -22.18
N LYS A 337 21.89 -23.71 -22.31
CA LYS A 337 20.47 -24.00 -22.55
C LYS A 337 20.19 -24.26 -24.03
N ASP A 338 20.97 -23.63 -24.91
CA ASP A 338 20.91 -23.86 -26.35
C ASP A 338 21.61 -25.17 -26.75
N GLU A 339 22.62 -25.62 -25.99
CA GLU A 339 23.23 -26.95 -26.14
C GLU A 339 22.32 -28.10 -25.68
N ASN A 340 21.56 -27.95 -24.59
CA ASN A 340 20.62 -28.99 -24.11
C ASN A 340 19.29 -29.04 -24.88
N LYS A 341 19.11 -28.16 -25.88
CA LYS A 341 17.96 -28.14 -26.78
C LYS A 341 18.25 -28.76 -28.16
N LYS A 342 19.52 -29.03 -28.47
CA LYS A 342 19.96 -29.87 -29.58
C LYS A 342 20.02 -31.31 -29.13
#